data_AF-A0A1M7Z7M7-F1
#
_entry.id   AF-A0A1M7Z7M7-F1
#
_cell.length_a   1.000
_cell.length_b   1.000
_cell.length_c   1.000
_cell.angle_alpha   90.00
_cell.angle_beta   90.00
_cell.angle_gamma   90.00
#
_symmetry.space_group_name_H-M   'P 1'
#
loop_
_entity.id
_entity.type
_entity.pdbx_description
1 polymer ?
#
loop_
_entity_poly.entity_id
_entity_poly.type
_entity_poly.pdbx_seq_one_letter_code
_entity_poly.pdbx_strand_id
1 'polypeptide(L)'
;MKLDCLIFIQILDYFGGFRNFKIMQLTLIKGFEGKVENVIQVYDWDEIEKIFDAIDWKVFHIITLEKEEGCSCDISGNICEDGLSASLTFKDQLFVIEEAPESLLFAKTLLKTFFLNENSAFEKYFSKKEVQKSFPKRNNNRFFTIVMLLFFLSIILIPFYFLFKDDLKFLGRSDVSYARAVVVNIKKQNYGGRYFFQKVTYEFETDQGVYQGEFLGGNRQGYSKLGDELKIRYLNSDPNISDYEGRYIKVTNGRNSSSYAKAQKRKQDSLKLSLDSISEIKDMDTVFIP
;
A
#
# COMPACT_ATOMS: atom_id res chain seq x y z
N MET A 1 14.55 -40.09 10.94
CA MET A 1 13.96 -38.84 11.46
C MET A 1 14.37 -37.72 10.52
N LYS A 2 13.40 -36.97 9.98
CA LYS A 2 13.38 -36.22 8.70
C LYS A 2 13.07 -37.11 7.48
N LEU A 3 11.81 -37.08 7.03
CA LEU A 3 11.42 -37.55 5.71
C LEU A 3 11.56 -36.35 4.76
N ASP A 4 12.67 -36.33 4.03
CA ASP A 4 12.80 -35.56 2.80
C ASP A 4 12.08 -36.36 1.69
N CYS A 5 10.86 -35.95 1.35
CA CYS A 5 10.12 -36.42 0.18
C CYS A 5 9.42 -35.23 -0.49
N LEU A 6 10.19 -34.18 -0.78
CA LEU A 6 9.90 -33.27 -1.89
C LEU A 6 10.86 -33.68 -3.01
N ILE A 7 10.39 -33.65 -4.26
CA ILE A 7 11.04 -34.17 -5.48
C ILE A 7 10.61 -35.61 -5.81
N PHE A 8 9.33 -35.80 -6.14
CA PHE A 8 8.92 -36.79 -7.15
C PHE A 8 7.56 -36.45 -7.79
N ILE A 9 7.25 -35.15 -7.93
CA ILE A 9 6.09 -34.66 -8.71
C ILE A 9 6.62 -34.16 -10.05
N GLN A 10 6.95 -35.09 -10.96
CA GLN A 10 7.11 -34.73 -12.38
C GLN A 10 7.01 -35.90 -13.37
N ILE A 11 6.55 -37.08 -12.95
CA ILE A 11 6.39 -38.23 -13.85
C ILE A 11 5.09 -38.97 -13.52
N LEU A 12 3.92 -38.39 -13.84
CA LEU A 12 2.68 -39.17 -13.93
C LEU A 12 1.63 -38.57 -14.90
N ASP A 13 2.03 -37.68 -15.83
CA ASP A 13 1.17 -37.23 -16.95
C ASP A 13 1.08 -38.27 -18.10
N TYR A 14 1.59 -39.49 -17.93
CA TYR A 14 1.89 -40.35 -19.08
C TYR A 14 0.98 -41.56 -19.34
N PHE A 15 -0.04 -41.86 -18.53
CA PHE A 15 -0.96 -42.97 -18.86
C PHE A 15 -2.43 -42.71 -18.49
N GLY A 16 -3.17 -42.21 -19.48
CA GLY A 16 -4.41 -42.84 -19.96
C GLY A 16 -5.56 -43.02 -18.97
N GLY A 17 -6.37 -41.99 -18.82
CA GLY A 17 -7.72 -42.09 -18.27
C GLY A 17 -8.09 -40.85 -17.46
N PHE A 18 -8.53 -39.78 -18.13
CA PHE A 18 -9.05 -38.58 -17.46
C PHE A 18 -10.33 -38.92 -16.70
N ARG A 19 -10.18 -39.43 -15.47
CA ARG A 19 -11.14 -39.12 -14.41
C ARG A 19 -10.91 -37.64 -14.09
N ASN A 20 -11.97 -36.84 -14.17
CA ASN A 20 -11.96 -35.50 -13.62
C ASN A 20 -11.72 -35.63 -12.10
N PHE A 21 -10.47 -35.60 -11.68
CA PHE A 21 -10.13 -35.56 -10.27
C PHE A 21 -10.47 -34.16 -9.77
N LYS A 22 -11.58 -34.05 -9.05
CA LYS A 22 -11.98 -32.82 -8.35
C LYS A 22 -10.92 -32.60 -7.26
N ILE A 23 -10.16 -31.51 -7.38
CA ILE A 23 -9.14 -31.16 -6.39
C ILE A 23 -9.87 -30.89 -5.07
N MET A 24 -9.41 -31.50 -3.97
CA MET A 24 -9.98 -31.31 -2.65
C MET A 24 -8.89 -30.94 -1.64
N GLN A 25 -9.30 -30.26 -0.59
CA GLN A 25 -8.41 -29.88 0.51
C GLN A 25 -8.85 -30.63 1.78
N LEU A 26 -7.92 -31.40 2.35
CA LEU A 26 -8.10 -32.03 3.65
C LEU A 26 -7.35 -31.22 4.71
N THR A 27 -8.07 -30.75 5.72
CA THR A 27 -7.53 -30.02 6.85
C THR A 27 -7.68 -30.86 8.12
N LEU A 28 -6.58 -31.07 8.84
CA LEU A 28 -6.55 -31.74 10.13
C LEU A 28 -6.19 -30.73 11.22
N ILE A 29 -7.04 -30.67 12.26
CA ILE A 29 -6.87 -29.81 13.42
C ILE A 29 -6.88 -30.69 14.67
N LYS A 30 -5.91 -30.47 15.57
CA LYS A 30 -5.84 -31.19 16.83
C LYS A 30 -6.21 -30.29 18.00
N GLY A 31 -7.06 -30.83 18.87
CA GLY A 31 -7.55 -30.17 20.07
C GLY A 31 -8.59 -29.09 19.79
N PHE A 32 -9.26 -28.65 20.86
CA PHE A 32 -10.35 -27.69 20.80
C PHE A 32 -9.87 -26.25 20.50
N GLU A 33 -8.62 -25.93 20.84
CA GLU A 33 -8.00 -24.61 20.63
C GLU A 33 -7.49 -24.38 19.19
N GLY A 34 -7.71 -25.31 18.27
CA GLY A 34 -7.63 -25.01 16.83
C GLY A 34 -6.21 -24.95 16.25
N LYS A 35 -5.24 -25.70 16.79
CA LYS A 35 -3.93 -25.81 16.12
C LYS A 35 -4.08 -26.66 14.87
N VAL A 36 -4.09 -26.00 13.71
CA VAL A 36 -4.04 -26.65 12.40
C VAL A 36 -2.74 -27.43 12.33
N GLU A 37 -2.83 -28.76 12.28
CA GLU A 37 -1.65 -29.62 12.20
C GLU A 37 -1.20 -29.78 10.76
N ASN A 38 -2.14 -30.00 9.85
CA ASN A 38 -1.84 -30.24 8.44
C ASN A 38 -2.95 -29.71 7.53
N VAL A 39 -2.55 -29.18 6.38
CA VAL A 39 -3.41 -28.87 5.24
C VAL A 39 -2.81 -29.57 4.04
N ILE A 40 -3.54 -30.53 3.46
CA ILE A 40 -3.05 -31.38 2.38
C ILE A 40 -4.02 -31.30 1.21
N GLN A 41 -3.50 -31.06 0.01
CA GLN A 41 -4.27 -31.25 -1.22
C GLN A 41 -4.33 -32.74 -1.51
N VAL A 42 -5.54 -33.27 -1.63
CA VAL A 42 -5.79 -34.69 -1.82
C VAL A 42 -6.47 -34.92 -3.17
N TYR A 43 -6.00 -35.94 -3.89
CA TYR A 43 -6.50 -36.28 -5.22
C TYR A 43 -7.21 -37.64 -5.25
N ASP A 44 -6.98 -38.49 -4.25
CA ASP A 44 -7.54 -39.83 -4.16
C ASP A 44 -8.05 -40.15 -2.74
N TRP A 45 -9.06 -41.02 -2.68
CA TRP A 45 -9.63 -41.51 -1.43
C TRP A 45 -8.61 -42.27 -0.59
N ASP A 46 -7.73 -43.04 -1.23
CA ASP A 46 -6.73 -43.87 -0.53
C ASP A 46 -5.77 -43.01 0.33
N GLU A 47 -5.51 -41.76 -0.06
CA GLU A 47 -4.72 -40.81 0.73
C GLU A 47 -5.48 -40.34 1.98
N ILE A 48 -6.75 -39.97 1.80
CA ILE A 48 -7.64 -39.54 2.88
C ILE A 48 -7.82 -40.68 3.89
N GLU A 49 -8.01 -41.91 3.41
CA GLU A 49 -8.19 -43.08 4.26
C GLU A 49 -6.95 -43.37 5.10
N LYS A 50 -5.75 -43.31 4.52
CA LYS A 50 -4.49 -43.47 5.27
C LYS A 50 -4.33 -42.41 6.35
N ILE A 51 -4.67 -41.15 6.06
CA ILE A 51 -4.62 -40.06 7.04
C ILE A 51 -5.63 -40.30 8.16
N PHE A 52 -6.87 -40.66 7.80
CA PHE A 52 -7.93 -40.93 8.76
C PHE A 52 -7.56 -42.05 9.75
N ASP A 53 -6.94 -43.12 9.25
CA ASP A 53 -6.52 -44.27 10.06
C ASP A 53 -5.27 -43.99 10.91
N ALA A 54 -4.46 -43.01 10.54
CA ALA A 54 -3.29 -42.61 11.30
C ALA A 54 -3.60 -41.69 12.49
N ILE A 55 -4.83 -41.16 12.58
CA ILE A 55 -5.23 -40.23 13.64
C ILE A 55 -5.46 -40.97 14.96
N ASP A 56 -4.92 -40.42 16.05
CA ASP A 56 -5.19 -40.91 17.40
C ASP A 56 -6.54 -40.38 17.91
N TRP A 57 -7.62 -41.06 17.53
CA TRP A 57 -8.99 -40.71 17.90
C TRP A 57 -9.30 -40.77 19.41
N LYS A 58 -8.35 -41.18 20.26
CA LYS A 58 -8.47 -41.01 21.71
C LYS A 58 -8.40 -39.54 22.13
N VAL A 59 -7.78 -38.70 21.31
CA VAL A 59 -7.72 -37.25 21.50
C VAL A 59 -8.70 -36.58 20.55
N PHE A 60 -9.23 -35.42 20.94
CA PHE A 60 -10.12 -34.63 20.11
C PHE A 60 -9.42 -34.14 18.83
N HIS A 61 -10.01 -34.46 17.67
CA HIS A 61 -9.56 -34.01 16.37
C HIS A 61 -10.73 -33.44 15.56
N ILE A 62 -10.41 -32.60 14.59
CA ILE A 62 -11.34 -32.14 13.54
C ILE A 62 -10.68 -32.44 12.20
N ILE A 63 -11.40 -33.14 11.34
CA ILE A 63 -11.06 -33.40 9.95
C ILE A 63 -12.08 -32.68 9.08
N THR A 64 -11.61 -31.78 8.23
CA THR A 64 -12.44 -31.07 7.27
C THR A 64 -11.99 -31.45 5.86
N LEU A 65 -12.90 -32.01 5.07
CA LEU A 65 -12.72 -32.26 3.66
C LEU A 65 -13.51 -31.22 2.87
N GLU A 66 -12.81 -30.32 2.19
CA GLU A 66 -13.39 -29.20 1.45
C GLU A 66 -13.22 -29.40 -0.07
N LYS A 67 -14.27 -29.03 -0.82
CA LYS A 67 -14.30 -29.03 -2.28
C LYS A 67 -14.42 -27.60 -2.81
N GLU A 68 -13.89 -27.35 -4.01
CA GLU A 68 -13.83 -26.02 -4.63
C GLU A 68 -15.17 -25.27 -4.74
N GLU A 69 -16.30 -25.99 -4.76
CA GLU A 69 -17.66 -25.43 -4.89
C GLU A 69 -18.25 -24.94 -3.56
N GLY A 70 -17.43 -24.77 -2.52
CA GLY A 70 -17.88 -24.33 -1.19
C GLY A 70 -18.64 -25.39 -0.40
N CYS A 71 -18.55 -26.65 -0.82
CA CYS A 71 -19.07 -27.79 -0.06
C CYS A 71 -17.96 -28.34 0.83
N SER A 72 -18.24 -28.56 2.11
CA SER A 72 -17.29 -29.15 3.05
C SER A 72 -17.97 -30.21 3.90
N CYS A 73 -17.23 -31.24 4.28
CA CYS A 73 -17.67 -32.23 5.24
C CYS A 73 -16.67 -32.28 6.40
N ASP A 74 -17.18 -32.06 7.60
CA ASP A 74 -16.38 -32.03 8.83
C ASP A 74 -16.74 -33.23 9.69
N ILE A 75 -15.71 -33.90 10.21
CA ILE A 75 -15.83 -34.91 11.25
C ILE A 75 -14.98 -34.45 12.42
N SER A 76 -15.61 -34.31 13.58
CA SER A 76 -14.95 -33.86 14.80
C SER A 76 -15.23 -34.80 15.96
N GLY A 77 -14.37 -34.77 16.97
CA GLY A 77 -14.60 -35.49 18.22
C GLY A 77 -13.49 -36.46 18.60
N ASN A 78 -13.84 -37.35 19.52
CA ASN A 78 -12.99 -38.44 20.00
C ASN A 78 -13.85 -39.66 20.37
N ILE A 79 -13.22 -40.81 20.53
CA ILE A 79 -13.92 -42.06 20.90
C ILE A 79 -14.03 -42.28 22.41
N CYS A 80 -13.45 -41.41 23.24
CA CYS A 80 -13.31 -41.64 24.68
C CYS A 80 -14.27 -40.81 25.56
N GLU A 81 -14.57 -39.57 25.17
CA GLU A 81 -15.27 -38.59 26.01
C GLU A 81 -16.43 -37.93 25.27
N ASP A 82 -16.13 -37.10 24.27
CA ASP A 82 -17.09 -36.19 23.61
C ASP A 82 -17.98 -36.90 22.59
N GLY A 83 -17.56 -38.10 22.16
CA GLY A 83 -18.13 -38.77 21.01
C GLY A 83 -17.72 -38.10 19.70
N LEU A 84 -18.25 -38.63 18.60
CA LEU A 84 -18.02 -38.09 17.28
C LEU A 84 -19.15 -37.13 16.90
N SER A 85 -18.87 -36.22 15.98
CA SER A 85 -19.86 -35.35 15.34
C SER A 85 -19.51 -35.23 13.87
N ALA A 86 -20.53 -35.09 13.02
CA ALA A 86 -20.34 -34.80 11.61
C ALA A 86 -21.23 -33.64 11.16
N SER A 87 -20.65 -32.75 10.36
CA SER A 87 -21.37 -31.68 9.69
C SER A 87 -21.03 -31.61 8.21
N LEU A 88 -21.95 -31.04 7.45
CA LEU A 88 -21.86 -30.87 6.01
C LEU A 88 -22.28 -29.46 5.65
N THR A 89 -21.39 -28.69 5.04
CA THR A 89 -21.73 -27.47 4.33
C THR A 89 -22.13 -27.85 2.90
N PHE A 90 -23.38 -27.60 2.53
CA PHE A 90 -23.91 -27.90 1.21
C PHE A 90 -24.81 -26.75 0.75
N LYS A 91 -24.56 -26.20 -0.44
CA LYS A 91 -25.27 -25.01 -0.97
C LYS A 91 -25.29 -23.83 0.03
N ASP A 92 -24.13 -23.52 0.61
CA ASP A 92 -23.94 -22.46 1.63
C ASP A 92 -24.77 -22.63 2.92
N GLN A 93 -25.26 -23.85 3.19
CA GLN A 93 -26.00 -24.17 4.41
C GLN A 93 -25.26 -25.26 5.17
N LEU A 94 -25.16 -25.12 6.50
CA LEU A 94 -24.60 -26.13 7.38
C LEU A 94 -25.70 -27.08 7.85
N PHE A 95 -25.44 -28.36 7.70
CA PHE A 95 -26.23 -29.45 8.23
C PHE A 95 -25.37 -30.22 9.23
N VAL A 96 -25.97 -30.61 10.35
CA VAL A 96 -25.31 -31.41 11.39
C VAL A 96 -26.13 -32.68 11.52
N ILE A 97 -25.48 -33.84 11.59
CA ILE A 97 -26.23 -35.07 11.84
C ILE A 97 -26.81 -35.04 13.27
N GLU A 98 -28.09 -35.40 13.40
CA GLU A 98 -28.79 -35.36 14.69
C GLU A 98 -28.25 -36.44 15.65
N GLU A 99 -27.99 -37.62 15.11
CA GLU A 99 -27.39 -38.74 15.83
C GLU A 99 -25.88 -38.72 15.58
N ALA A 100 -25.10 -38.59 16.65
CA ALA A 100 -23.65 -38.66 16.61
C ALA A 100 -23.18 -39.95 15.90
N PRO A 101 -22.09 -39.92 15.10
CA PRO A 101 -21.53 -41.12 14.51
C PRO A 101 -21.22 -42.16 15.58
N GLU A 102 -21.82 -43.34 15.48
CA GLU A 102 -21.64 -44.41 16.47
C GLU A 102 -20.25 -45.07 16.39
N SER A 103 -19.52 -44.85 15.28
CA SER A 103 -18.21 -45.45 15.07
C SER A 103 -17.34 -44.67 14.08
N LEU A 104 -16.02 -44.89 14.17
CA LEU A 104 -15.06 -44.42 13.17
C LEU A 104 -15.34 -44.99 11.77
N LEU A 105 -15.91 -46.19 11.68
CA LEU A 105 -16.31 -46.77 10.40
C LEU A 105 -17.47 -45.99 9.76
N PHE A 106 -18.44 -45.55 10.57
CA PHE A 106 -19.52 -44.68 10.09
C PHE A 106 -18.94 -43.36 9.59
N ALA A 107 -18.09 -42.70 10.39
CA ALA A 107 -17.42 -41.45 10.04
C ALA A 107 -16.64 -41.58 8.71
N LYS A 108 -15.81 -42.63 8.59
CA LYS A 108 -15.07 -42.92 7.35
C LYS A 108 -16.01 -43.15 6.16
N THR A 109 -17.10 -43.88 6.34
CA THR A 109 -18.08 -44.14 5.27
C THR A 109 -18.79 -42.85 4.82
N LEU A 110 -19.10 -41.96 5.76
CA LEU A 110 -19.70 -40.65 5.47
C LEU A 110 -18.72 -39.79 4.65
N LEU A 111 -17.47 -39.65 5.10
CA LEU A 111 -16.40 -38.95 4.35
C LEU A 111 -16.23 -39.52 2.94
N LYS A 112 -16.23 -40.86 2.79
CA LYS A 112 -16.11 -41.53 1.49
C LYS A 112 -17.29 -41.22 0.57
N THR A 113 -18.50 -41.25 1.12
CA THR A 113 -19.71 -40.92 0.37
C THR A 113 -19.65 -39.48 -0.11
N PHE A 114 -19.23 -38.55 0.77
CA PHE A 114 -19.07 -37.14 0.42
C PHE A 114 -17.98 -36.93 -0.65
N PHE A 115 -16.83 -37.59 -0.51
CA PHE A 115 -15.74 -37.55 -1.49
C PHE A 115 -16.26 -37.93 -2.89
N LEU A 116 -17.01 -39.02 -3.00
CA LEU A 116 -17.56 -39.49 -4.27
C LEU A 116 -18.70 -38.61 -4.81
N ASN A 117 -19.66 -38.22 -3.97
CA ASN A 117 -20.83 -37.42 -4.37
C ASN A 117 -21.47 -36.70 -3.17
N GLU A 118 -21.44 -35.36 -3.19
CA GLU A 118 -21.95 -34.51 -2.12
C GLU A 118 -23.46 -34.64 -1.97
N ASN A 119 -24.20 -34.74 -3.09
CA ASN A 119 -25.66 -34.92 -3.07
C ASN A 119 -26.05 -36.24 -2.40
N SER A 120 -25.32 -37.32 -2.72
CA SER A 120 -25.57 -38.62 -2.11
C SER A 120 -25.30 -38.62 -0.61
N ALA A 121 -24.24 -37.94 -0.17
CA ALA A 121 -23.94 -37.79 1.25
C ALA A 121 -25.04 -36.98 1.96
N PHE A 122 -25.47 -35.87 1.37
CA PHE A 122 -26.56 -35.04 1.88
C PHE A 122 -27.86 -35.85 2.03
N GLU A 123 -28.29 -36.52 0.96
CA GLU A 123 -29.53 -37.30 0.93
C GLU A 123 -29.51 -38.46 1.93
N LYS A 124 -28.37 -39.12 2.09
CA LYS A 124 -28.26 -40.31 2.94
C LYS A 124 -28.14 -39.98 4.43
N TYR A 125 -27.39 -38.94 4.78
CA TYR A 125 -27.00 -38.68 6.16
C TYR A 125 -27.59 -37.39 6.76
N PHE A 126 -27.96 -36.41 5.93
CA PHE A 126 -28.34 -35.07 6.41
C PHE A 126 -29.78 -34.64 6.02
N SER A 127 -30.47 -35.43 5.18
CA SER A 127 -31.83 -35.11 4.70
C SER A 127 -32.93 -35.24 5.75
N LYS A 128 -32.68 -35.99 6.84
CA LYS A 128 -33.65 -36.20 7.90
C LYS A 128 -33.61 -35.02 8.87
N LYS A 129 -34.54 -34.08 8.65
CA LYS A 129 -34.88 -32.88 9.45
C LYS A 129 -33.78 -31.82 9.57
N GLU A 130 -34.06 -30.68 8.93
CA GLU A 130 -33.23 -29.48 8.94
C GLU A 130 -33.12 -28.87 10.35
N VAL A 131 -31.98 -29.00 11.02
CA VAL A 131 -31.60 -28.03 12.05
C VAL A 131 -31.07 -26.80 11.31
N GLN A 132 -31.98 -25.96 10.82
CA GLN A 132 -31.62 -24.69 10.19
C GLN A 132 -31.03 -23.73 11.24
N LYS A 133 -29.73 -23.84 11.53
CA LYS A 133 -28.98 -22.70 12.07
C LYS A 133 -28.49 -21.91 10.87
N SER A 134 -29.28 -20.92 10.47
CA SER A 134 -28.80 -19.94 9.50
C SER A 134 -27.58 -19.25 10.10
N PHE A 135 -26.41 -19.47 9.50
CA PHE A 135 -25.28 -18.60 9.74
C PHE A 135 -25.73 -17.17 9.42
N PRO A 136 -25.29 -16.16 10.20
CA PRO A 136 -25.52 -14.78 9.81
C PRO A 136 -24.97 -14.63 8.40
N LYS A 137 -25.86 -14.43 7.42
CA LYS A 137 -25.48 -14.14 6.04
C LYS A 137 -24.38 -13.10 6.14
N ARG A 138 -23.16 -13.45 5.71
CA ARG A 138 -22.12 -12.47 5.43
C ARG A 138 -22.67 -11.65 4.28
N ASN A 139 -23.48 -10.65 4.63
CA ASN A 139 -24.00 -9.69 3.69
C ASN A 139 -22.74 -9.02 3.16
N ASN A 140 -22.31 -9.42 1.97
CA ASN A 140 -21.29 -8.74 1.22
C ASN A 140 -21.86 -7.36 0.92
N ASN A 141 -21.79 -6.48 1.91
CA ASN A 141 -22.10 -5.07 1.82
C ASN A 141 -21.06 -4.52 0.87
N ARG A 142 -21.30 -4.67 -0.44
CA ARG A 142 -20.47 -4.11 -1.51
C ARG A 142 -20.20 -2.64 -1.24
N PHE A 143 -21.16 -1.95 -0.61
CA PHE A 143 -21.00 -0.60 -0.09
C PHE A 143 -19.81 -0.45 0.88
N PHE A 144 -19.69 -1.31 1.91
CA PHE A 144 -18.58 -1.26 2.86
C PHE A 144 -17.25 -1.58 2.18
N THR A 145 -17.23 -2.55 1.28
CA THR A 145 -16.03 -2.89 0.49
C THR A 145 -15.58 -1.72 -0.38
N ILE A 146 -16.51 -1.02 -1.05
CA ILE A 146 -16.22 0.15 -1.89
C ILE A 146 -15.71 1.31 -1.02
N VAL A 147 -16.36 1.60 0.11
CA VAL A 147 -15.94 2.67 1.03
C VAL A 147 -14.53 2.40 1.58
N MET A 148 -14.25 1.15 1.99
CA MET A 148 -12.92 0.77 2.45
C MET A 148 -11.87 0.91 1.34
N LEU A 149 -12.19 0.50 0.11
CA LEU A 149 -11.28 0.63 -1.03
C LEU A 149 -10.94 2.10 -1.32
N LEU A 150 -11.93 3.00 -1.28
CA LEU A 150 -11.70 4.45 -1.44
C LEU A 150 -10.84 5.03 -0.30
N PHE A 151 -11.03 4.53 0.92
CA PHE A 151 -10.22 4.94 2.06
C PHE A 151 -8.75 4.48 1.92
N PHE A 152 -8.50 3.24 1.51
CA PHE A 152 -7.14 2.79 1.23
C PHE A 152 -6.51 3.53 0.06
N LEU A 153 -7.28 3.83 -0.98
CA LEU A 153 -6.81 4.62 -2.13
C LEU A 153 -6.36 6.02 -1.70
N SER A 154 -7.10 6.68 -0.79
CA SER A 154 -6.73 8.01 -0.30
C SER A 154 -5.45 7.99 0.54
N ILE A 155 -5.28 6.97 1.40
CA ILE A 155 -4.06 6.80 2.21
C ILE A 155 -2.83 6.63 1.31
N ILE A 156 -2.96 5.99 0.14
CA ILE A 156 -1.84 5.79 -0.80
C ILE A 156 -1.60 7.05 -1.66
N LEU A 157 -2.67 7.71 -2.12
CA LEU A 157 -2.57 8.89 -2.99
C LEU A 157 -2.03 10.13 -2.27
N ILE A 158 -2.32 10.30 -0.98
CA ILE A 158 -1.88 11.49 -0.23
C ILE A 158 -0.34 11.57 -0.13
N PRO A 159 0.40 10.55 0.37
CA PRO A 159 1.86 10.55 0.39
C PRO A 159 2.46 10.66 -1.02
N PHE A 160 1.84 10.02 -2.00
CA PHE A 160 2.27 10.12 -3.39
C PHE A 160 2.19 11.58 -3.86
N TYR A 161 1.08 12.29 -3.59
CA TYR A 161 0.96 13.71 -3.90
C TYR A 161 2.05 14.57 -3.23
N PHE A 162 2.39 14.27 -1.97
CA PHE A 162 3.48 14.95 -1.26
C PHE A 162 4.84 14.77 -1.93
N LEU A 163 5.11 13.59 -2.51
CA LEU A 163 6.37 13.33 -3.22
C LEU A 163 6.49 14.10 -4.55
N PHE A 164 5.39 14.35 -5.25
CA PHE A 164 5.41 14.98 -6.58
C PHE A 164 5.30 16.51 -6.57
N LYS A 165 4.82 17.12 -5.49
CA LYS A 165 4.69 18.59 -5.45
C LYS A 165 5.97 19.23 -4.94
N ASP A 166 6.63 20.00 -5.81
CA ASP A 166 7.93 20.65 -5.54
C ASP A 166 7.94 21.48 -4.25
N ASP A 167 6.85 22.21 -3.97
CA ASP A 167 6.74 23.05 -2.76
C ASP A 167 6.76 22.26 -1.44
N LEU A 168 6.36 20.99 -1.47
CA LEU A 168 6.21 20.15 -0.27
C LEU A 168 7.50 19.43 0.11
N LYS A 169 8.51 19.41 -0.77
CA LYS A 169 9.82 18.78 -0.53
C LYS A 169 10.56 19.37 0.69
N PHE A 170 10.24 20.61 1.05
CA PHE A 170 10.85 21.34 2.17
C PHE A 170 9.97 21.40 3.43
N LEU A 171 8.73 20.88 3.39
CA LEU A 171 7.80 21.01 4.51
C LEU A 171 8.27 20.16 5.71
N GLY A 172 8.44 20.80 6.87
CA GLY A 172 8.80 20.12 8.13
C GLY A 172 10.27 19.70 8.24
N ARG A 173 11.12 20.09 7.28
CA ARG A 173 12.56 19.83 7.31
C ARG A 173 13.30 20.98 7.98
N SER A 174 14.20 20.65 8.91
CA SER A 174 15.01 21.63 9.64
C SER A 174 16.36 21.92 8.97
N ASP A 175 16.76 21.14 7.97
CA ASP A 175 18.05 21.21 7.29
C ASP A 175 18.01 22.04 6.00
N VAL A 176 17.11 23.04 5.94
CA VAL A 176 16.95 23.92 4.78
C VAL A 176 17.91 25.12 4.89
N SER A 177 18.68 25.35 3.83
CA SER A 177 19.58 26.50 3.68
C SER A 177 19.25 27.30 2.42
N TYR A 178 19.85 28.47 2.31
CA TYR A 178 19.71 29.36 1.17
C TYR A 178 21.05 29.62 0.51
N ALA A 179 21.09 29.64 -0.82
CA ALA A 179 22.27 29.99 -1.58
C ALA A 179 21.93 31.01 -2.66
N ARG A 180 22.98 31.69 -3.12
CA ARG A 180 22.92 32.54 -4.30
C ARG A 180 23.23 31.70 -5.52
N ALA A 181 22.31 31.66 -6.46
CA ALA A 181 22.48 30.95 -7.72
C ALA A 181 22.64 31.93 -8.88
N VAL A 182 23.25 31.46 -9.97
CA VAL A 182 23.39 32.21 -11.22
C VAL A 182 22.71 31.44 -12.34
N VAL A 183 21.95 32.13 -13.18
CA VAL A 183 21.34 31.52 -14.36
C VAL A 183 22.40 31.22 -15.43
N VAL A 184 22.59 29.93 -15.72
CA VAL A 184 23.60 29.43 -16.66
C VAL A 184 23.03 29.04 -18.02
N ASN A 185 21.75 28.65 -18.08
CA ASN A 185 21.10 28.26 -19.34
C ASN A 185 19.61 28.63 -19.34
N ILE A 186 19.08 28.96 -20.52
CA ILE A 186 17.67 29.24 -20.72
C ILE A 186 17.23 28.58 -22.03
N LYS A 187 16.24 27.69 -21.95
CA LYS A 187 15.61 27.06 -23.11
C LYS A 187 14.15 27.46 -23.19
N LYS A 188 13.68 27.82 -24.39
CA LYS A 188 12.27 28.12 -24.64
C LYS A 188 11.50 26.80 -24.82
N GLN A 189 10.48 26.57 -24.00
CA GLN A 189 9.66 25.36 -24.07
C GLN A 189 8.20 25.74 -24.42
N ASN A 190 7.64 25.05 -25.41
CA ASN A 190 6.24 25.24 -25.83
C ASN A 190 5.33 24.39 -24.92
N TYR A 191 4.33 25.03 -24.30
CA TYR A 191 3.34 24.38 -23.44
C TYR A 191 1.94 24.43 -24.07
N GLY A 192 1.88 24.12 -25.37
CA GLY A 192 0.63 24.08 -26.13
C GLY A 192 0.12 25.47 -26.55
N GLY A 193 -0.39 25.55 -27.78
CA GLY A 193 -0.92 26.80 -28.33
C GLY A 193 0.17 27.86 -28.56
N ARG A 194 -0.09 29.09 -28.11
CA ARG A 194 0.80 30.25 -28.26
C ARG A 194 1.60 30.60 -26.99
N TYR A 195 1.53 29.76 -25.95
CA TYR A 195 2.17 30.00 -24.66
C TYR A 195 3.54 29.34 -24.59
N PHE A 196 4.54 30.11 -24.17
CA PHE A 196 5.92 29.64 -24.00
C PHE A 196 6.38 29.93 -22.58
N PHE A 197 7.05 28.94 -21.98
CA PHE A 197 7.79 29.12 -20.74
C PHE A 197 9.29 29.12 -21.03
N GLN A 198 10.06 29.74 -20.13
CA GLN A 198 11.50 29.61 -20.09
C GLN A 198 11.86 28.50 -19.12
N LYS A 199 12.43 27.41 -19.61
CA LYS A 199 13.13 26.46 -18.75
C LYS A 199 14.47 27.08 -18.39
N VAL A 200 14.60 27.52 -17.13
CA VAL A 200 15.78 28.22 -16.60
C VAL A 200 16.60 27.20 -15.81
N THR A 201 17.86 27.01 -16.22
CA THR A 201 18.85 26.23 -15.48
C THR A 201 19.75 27.19 -14.71
N TYR A 202 19.93 26.93 -13.42
CA TYR A 202 20.76 27.73 -12.54
C TYR A 202 21.81 26.86 -11.86
N GLU A 203 22.90 27.50 -11.42
CA GLU A 203 24.02 26.87 -10.73
C GLU A 203 24.29 27.61 -9.43
N PHE A 204 24.58 26.87 -8.36
CA PHE A 204 24.92 27.42 -7.06
C PHE A 204 25.99 26.58 -6.36
N GLU A 205 26.80 27.26 -5.55
CA GLU A 205 27.91 26.66 -4.83
C GLU A 205 27.53 26.46 -3.36
N THR A 206 27.93 25.32 -2.82
CA THR A 206 27.82 24.96 -1.40
C THR A 206 29.16 24.39 -0.93
N ASP A 207 29.32 24.17 0.38
CA ASP A 207 30.53 23.58 0.95
C ASP A 207 30.83 22.17 0.38
N GLN A 208 29.81 21.48 -0.15
CA GLN A 208 29.93 20.12 -0.71
C GLN A 208 30.27 20.11 -2.21
N GLY A 209 30.20 21.27 -2.87
CA GLY A 209 30.46 21.40 -4.30
C GLY A 209 29.43 22.27 -5.02
N VAL A 210 29.43 22.14 -6.34
CA VAL A 210 28.60 22.93 -7.24
C VAL A 210 27.43 22.11 -7.75
N TYR A 211 26.23 22.67 -7.63
CA TYR A 211 24.97 21.99 -7.93
C TYR A 211 24.16 22.78 -8.95
N GLN A 212 23.34 22.08 -9.70
CA GLN A 212 22.47 22.66 -10.71
C GLN A 212 21.02 22.30 -10.45
N GLY A 213 20.13 23.25 -10.69
CA GLY A 213 18.69 23.07 -10.60
C GLY A 213 17.97 23.73 -11.78
N GLU A 214 16.69 23.44 -11.90
CA GLU A 214 15.86 23.95 -12.99
C GLU A 214 14.51 24.44 -12.49
N PHE A 215 13.98 25.51 -13.09
CA PHE A 215 12.59 25.95 -12.88
C PHE A 215 11.97 26.52 -14.16
N LEU A 216 10.64 26.66 -14.18
CA LEU A 216 9.89 27.18 -15.33
C LEU A 216 9.53 28.65 -15.14
N GLY A 217 10.39 29.55 -15.63
CA GLY A 217 10.14 30.99 -15.68
C GLY A 217 9.01 31.38 -16.66
N GLY A 218 8.21 32.38 -16.30
CA GLY A 218 7.02 32.82 -17.05
C GLY A 218 6.14 33.82 -16.29
N ASN A 219 4.83 33.82 -16.55
CA ASN A 219 3.91 34.90 -16.14
C ASN A 219 3.91 35.28 -14.64
N ARG A 220 4.18 34.34 -13.71
CA ARG A 220 4.22 34.62 -12.27
C ARG A 220 5.62 34.93 -11.74
N GLN A 221 6.65 34.25 -12.27
CA GLN A 221 8.03 34.34 -11.77
C GLN A 221 8.89 35.33 -12.58
N GLY A 222 8.33 35.92 -13.63
CA GLY A 222 9.04 36.75 -14.61
C GLY A 222 9.91 35.94 -15.57
N TYR A 223 10.43 36.63 -16.58
CA TYR A 223 11.44 36.09 -17.50
C TYR A 223 12.84 36.32 -16.95
N SER A 224 13.70 35.31 -17.00
CA SER A 224 15.10 35.42 -16.56
C SER A 224 16.03 35.70 -17.73
N LYS A 225 17.21 36.24 -17.43
CA LYS A 225 18.33 36.40 -18.36
C LYS A 225 19.53 35.60 -17.87
N LEU A 226 20.42 35.25 -18.80
CA LEU A 226 21.70 34.62 -18.45
C LEU A 226 22.49 35.57 -17.54
N GLY A 227 23.02 35.02 -16.45
CA GLY A 227 23.72 35.79 -15.42
C GLY A 227 22.83 36.45 -14.37
N ASP A 228 21.50 36.28 -14.43
CA ASP A 228 20.62 36.74 -13.35
C ASP A 228 20.98 36.00 -12.05
N GLU A 229 21.00 36.74 -10.94
CA GLU A 229 21.28 36.22 -9.60
C GLU A 229 19.96 35.86 -8.90
N LEU A 230 19.83 34.61 -8.48
CA LEU A 230 18.63 34.06 -7.87
C LEU A 230 18.88 33.69 -6.42
N LYS A 231 17.83 33.76 -5.59
CA LYS A 231 17.81 33.15 -4.27
C LYS A 231 17.16 31.78 -4.41
N ILE A 232 17.92 30.74 -4.06
CA ILE A 232 17.43 29.36 -4.06
C ILE A 232 17.46 28.83 -2.65
N ARG A 233 16.46 28.01 -2.31
CA ARG A 233 16.44 27.20 -1.10
C ARG A 233 16.87 25.78 -1.45
N TYR A 234 17.63 25.13 -0.61
CA TYR A 234 18.11 23.76 -0.82
C TYR A 234 18.23 23.00 0.50
N LEU A 235 18.34 21.68 0.44
CA LEU A 235 18.58 20.83 1.62
C LEU A 235 20.08 20.60 1.83
N ASN A 236 20.57 20.83 3.06
CA ASN A 236 21.97 20.58 3.41
C ASN A 236 22.36 19.09 3.30
N SER A 237 21.40 18.19 3.53
CA SER A 237 21.62 16.75 3.42
C SER A 237 21.70 16.26 1.98
N ASP A 238 21.04 16.96 1.03
CA ASP A 238 21.06 16.64 -0.39
C ASP A 238 20.81 17.92 -1.22
N PRO A 239 21.87 18.65 -1.61
CA PRO A 239 21.73 19.90 -2.34
C PRO A 239 21.14 19.76 -3.75
N ASN A 240 20.99 18.54 -4.28
CA ASN A 240 20.27 18.32 -5.55
C ASN A 240 18.77 18.65 -5.42
N ILE A 241 18.25 18.69 -4.19
CA ILE A 241 16.89 19.12 -3.90
C ILE A 241 16.93 20.63 -3.64
N SER A 242 16.72 21.40 -4.71
CA SER A 242 16.70 22.86 -4.66
C SER A 242 15.46 23.45 -5.34
N ASP A 243 15.06 24.65 -4.90
CA ASP A 243 13.90 25.36 -5.43
C ASP A 243 14.13 26.87 -5.48
N TYR A 244 13.51 27.51 -6.47
CA TYR A 244 13.62 28.95 -6.71
C TYR A 244 12.70 29.72 -5.77
N GLU A 245 13.26 30.63 -4.98
CA GLU A 245 12.49 31.43 -4.02
C GLU A 245 12.27 32.87 -4.49
N GLY A 246 13.21 33.45 -5.22
CA GLY A 246 13.12 34.84 -5.67
C GLY A 246 14.37 35.33 -6.39
N ARG A 247 14.39 36.61 -6.75
CA ARG A 247 15.53 37.22 -7.46
C ARG A 247 16.25 38.22 -6.59
N TYR A 248 17.58 38.26 -6.75
CA TYR A 248 18.35 39.42 -6.31
C TYR A 248 18.25 40.50 -7.38
N ILE A 249 17.54 41.57 -7.07
CA ILE A 249 17.54 42.73 -7.93
C ILE A 249 18.77 43.54 -7.56
N LYS A 250 19.74 43.63 -8.48
CA LYS A 250 20.77 44.67 -8.40
C LYS A 250 20.04 45.99 -8.42
N VAL A 251 20.11 46.72 -7.31
CA VAL A 251 19.66 48.11 -7.26
C VAL A 251 20.64 48.87 -8.16
N THR A 252 20.37 48.90 -9.46
CA THR A 252 21.03 49.89 -10.31
C THR A 252 20.65 51.23 -9.72
N ASN A 253 21.65 52.01 -9.29
CA ASN A 253 21.54 53.41 -8.89
C ASN A 253 21.09 54.28 -10.09
N GLY A 254 19.93 53.94 -10.64
CA GLY A 254 19.32 54.48 -11.83
C GLY A 254 18.25 55.48 -11.42
N ARG A 255 18.61 56.76 -11.49
CA ARG A 255 17.75 57.96 -11.51
C ARG A 255 16.38 57.76 -10.85
N ASN A 256 16.39 57.83 -9.53
CA ASN A 256 15.36 58.45 -8.69
C ASN A 256 14.16 59.01 -9.48
N SER A 257 13.12 58.20 -9.63
CA SER A 257 11.80 58.71 -10.01
C SER A 257 11.42 59.78 -8.99
N SER A 258 11.07 60.96 -9.51
CA SER A 258 11.12 62.23 -8.78
C SER A 258 10.17 62.35 -7.59
N SER A 259 9.26 61.40 -7.39
CA SER A 259 8.31 61.37 -6.28
C SER A 259 8.85 60.63 -5.06
N TYR A 260 9.39 59.42 -5.23
CA TYR A 260 9.93 58.62 -4.12
C TYR A 260 11.24 59.22 -3.58
N ALA A 261 12.10 59.71 -4.47
CA ALA A 261 13.32 60.40 -4.06
C ALA A 261 13.05 61.75 -3.40
N LYS A 262 12.00 62.48 -3.78
CA LYS A 262 11.55 63.68 -3.05
C LYS A 262 10.99 63.33 -1.68
N ALA A 263 10.27 62.21 -1.55
CA ALA A 263 9.75 61.74 -0.27
C ALA A 263 10.86 61.26 0.67
N GLN A 264 11.86 60.54 0.15
CA GLN A 264 13.04 60.16 0.90
C GLN A 264 13.94 61.34 1.23
N LYS A 265 14.14 62.30 0.32
CA LYS A 265 14.86 63.54 0.60
C LYS A 265 14.15 64.38 1.67
N ARG A 266 12.82 64.50 1.65
CA ARG A 266 12.08 65.17 2.73
C ARG A 266 12.23 64.46 4.08
N LYS A 267 12.22 63.12 4.08
CA LYS A 267 12.50 62.32 5.29
C LYS A 267 13.95 62.47 5.77
N GLN A 268 14.91 62.45 4.86
CA GLN A 268 16.33 62.69 5.17
C GLN A 268 16.56 64.12 5.65
N ASP A 269 15.98 65.14 5.03
CA ASP A 269 16.09 66.53 5.47
C ASP A 269 15.44 66.71 6.85
N SER A 270 14.32 66.03 7.13
CA SER A 270 13.72 66.02 8.48
C SER A 270 14.55 65.24 9.52
N LEU A 271 15.28 64.20 9.10
CA LEU A 271 16.18 63.42 9.95
C LEU A 271 17.55 64.09 10.13
N LYS A 272 18.02 64.87 9.14
CA LYS A 272 19.27 65.63 9.20
C LYS A 272 19.14 66.82 10.14
N LEU A 273 17.94 67.38 10.27
CA LEU A 273 17.56 68.29 11.36
C LEU A 273 17.59 67.62 12.75
N SER A 274 17.58 66.29 12.84
CA SER A 274 17.69 65.55 14.12
C SER A 274 19.03 64.84 14.36
N LEU A 275 19.92 64.78 13.35
CA LEU A 275 21.13 63.94 13.34
C LEU A 275 22.40 64.72 12.94
N ASP A 276 22.51 66.00 13.32
CA ASP A 276 23.82 66.64 13.57
C ASP A 276 24.54 66.02 14.80
N SER A 277 24.05 64.90 15.31
CA SER A 277 24.70 64.05 16.29
C SER A 277 24.68 62.60 15.79
N ILE A 278 25.87 62.07 15.52
CA ILE A 278 26.17 60.65 15.24
C ILE A 278 26.28 60.32 13.76
N SER A 279 27.53 60.34 13.32
CA SER A 279 28.04 59.88 12.04
C SER A 279 28.10 58.35 11.96
N GLU A 280 27.88 57.85 10.74
CA GLU A 280 28.67 56.80 10.07
C GLU A 280 28.27 55.32 10.29
N ILE A 281 27.44 54.77 9.38
CA ILE A 281 27.60 53.40 8.84
C ILE A 281 27.20 53.39 7.34
N LYS A 282 28.08 52.81 6.50
CA LYS A 282 28.00 52.65 5.04
C LYS A 282 27.58 51.21 4.66
N ASP A 283 26.98 51.11 3.47
CA ASP A 283 26.80 49.95 2.58
C ASP A 283 25.71 48.90 2.88
N MET A 284 24.58 48.97 2.14
CA MET A 284 23.76 47.83 1.67
C MET A 284 22.84 48.25 0.48
N ASP A 285 23.20 47.85 -0.75
CA ASP A 285 22.46 48.13 -2.01
C ASP A 285 21.93 46.85 -2.71
N THR A 286 21.30 45.93 -1.97
CA THR A 286 20.55 44.80 -2.57
C THR A 286 19.24 44.55 -1.83
N VAL A 287 18.13 44.51 -2.58
CA VAL A 287 16.78 44.27 -2.05
C VAL A 287 16.24 42.95 -2.60
N PHE A 288 15.73 42.11 -1.72
CA PHE A 288 15.05 40.86 -2.05
C PHE A 288 13.57 41.15 -2.40
N ILE A 289 13.09 40.61 -3.52
CA ILE A 289 11.66 40.63 -3.87
C ILE A 289 11.17 39.17 -3.99
N PRO A 290 10.20 38.75 -3.15
CA PRO A 290 9.58 37.43 -3.24
C PRO A 290 8.66 37.30 -4.47
#